data_AF-A0A1H5MAF6-F1
#
_entry.id   AF-A0A1H5MAF6-F1
#
_cell.length_a   1.000
_cell.length_b   1.000
_cell.length_c   1.000
_cell.angle_alpha   90.00
_cell.angle_beta   90.00
_cell.angle_gamma   90.00
#
_symmetry.space_group_name_H-M   'P 1'
#
loop_
_entity.id
_entity.type
_entity.pdbx_description
1 polymer ?
#
loop_
_entity_poly.entity_id
_entity_poly.type
_entity_poly.pdbx_seq_one_letter_code
_entity_poly.pdbx_strand_id
1 'polypeptide(L)'
;MGGLGGCTPNPQQPHLPTASQSLESVLDASCPLLPPDAVQAVRIPQGTPEESIANVLNSYSSWVNAGTDILRGWAGTAGTVPDACLDGLAEQGRIAYSQTIFTTQTDVAWQDYYAGQQELTAQALRNAIGTSVDRIGNPGSFELLKEISSSATVNGTFLKFDAIYRPAPGTPADPADWAGLAKPTRWYVELVPFDGFFIINYIEQKPAAGY
;
A
#
# COMPACT_ATOMS: atom_id res chain seq x y z
N MET A 1 -13.91 -52.53 64.12
CA MET A 1 -14.31 -53.20 62.85
C MET A 1 -14.56 -52.11 61.82
N GLY A 2 -13.65 -51.97 60.84
CA GLY A 2 -13.71 -51.17 59.58
C GLY A 2 -13.72 -49.64 59.73
N GLY A 3 -12.98 -48.80 58.98
CA GLY A 3 -12.08 -48.94 57.83
C GLY A 3 -11.50 -47.54 57.47
N LEU A 4 -10.36 -47.52 56.78
CA LEU A 4 -9.41 -46.40 56.57
C LEU A 4 -9.72 -45.48 55.35
N GLY A 5 -9.30 -44.20 55.44
CA GLY A 5 -8.89 -43.28 54.33
C GLY A 5 -10.01 -42.77 53.40
N GLY A 6 -10.14 -41.51 52.99
CA GLY A 6 -9.18 -40.42 52.79
C GLY A 6 -8.97 -40.17 51.28
N CYS A 7 -9.67 -39.19 50.68
CA CYS A 7 -9.33 -38.60 49.37
C CYS A 7 -9.72 -37.10 49.33
N THR A 8 -8.74 -36.30 48.91
CA THR A 8 -8.64 -34.84 48.81
C THR A 8 -9.56 -34.20 47.75
N PRO A 9 -9.86 -32.89 47.85
CA PRO A 9 -10.58 -32.15 46.83
C PRO A 9 -9.73 -31.99 45.55
N ASN A 10 -10.38 -32.19 44.41
CA ASN A 10 -9.79 -32.23 43.08
C ASN A 10 -9.10 -30.90 42.69
N PRO A 11 -7.85 -30.91 42.18
CA PRO A 11 -7.17 -29.73 41.68
C PRO A 11 -7.60 -29.39 40.25
N GLN A 12 -7.72 -28.09 39.96
CA GLN A 12 -7.66 -27.45 38.63
C GLN A 12 -8.53 -28.06 37.52
N GLN A 13 -9.73 -27.50 37.30
CA GLN A 13 -10.24 -27.39 35.94
C GLN A 13 -9.35 -26.39 35.18
N PRO A 14 -8.79 -26.73 34.01
CA PRO A 14 -8.28 -25.74 33.08
C PRO A 14 -9.46 -24.88 32.64
N HIS A 15 -9.41 -23.58 32.93
CA HIS A 15 -10.28 -22.62 32.27
C HIS A 15 -9.98 -22.70 30.77
N LEU A 16 -10.88 -23.32 30.00
CA LEU A 16 -10.96 -23.13 28.56
C LEU A 16 -11.06 -21.60 28.31
N PRO A 17 -10.20 -21.00 27.48
CA PRO A 17 -10.42 -19.63 27.06
C PRO A 17 -11.78 -19.56 26.35
N THR A 18 -12.69 -18.78 26.91
CA THR A 18 -14.04 -18.58 26.40
C THR A 18 -14.03 -17.36 25.49
N ALA A 19 -14.75 -17.47 24.37
CA ALA A 19 -14.96 -16.45 23.33
C ALA A 19 -13.77 -16.20 22.40
N SER A 20 -13.86 -16.86 21.24
CA SER A 20 -13.23 -16.48 19.98
C SER A 20 -13.26 -14.96 19.83
N GLN A 21 -12.09 -14.32 19.76
CA GLN A 21 -12.00 -13.03 19.10
C GLN A 21 -12.45 -13.27 17.67
N SER A 22 -13.70 -12.90 17.35
CA SER A 22 -14.09 -12.76 15.96
C SER A 22 -13.07 -11.82 15.36
N LEU A 23 -12.26 -12.31 14.42
CA LEU A 23 -11.46 -11.42 13.59
C LEU A 23 -12.47 -10.46 12.94
N GLU A 24 -12.50 -9.21 13.39
CA GLU A 24 -13.35 -8.20 12.79
C GLU A 24 -12.70 -7.84 11.45
N SER A 25 -13.41 -8.13 10.36
CA SER A 25 -13.00 -7.70 9.03
C SER A 25 -13.26 -6.19 8.90
N VAL A 26 -12.32 -5.47 8.30
CA VAL A 26 -12.53 -4.05 7.94
C VAL A 26 -13.28 -3.87 6.62
N LEU A 27 -13.67 -4.97 5.97
CA LEU A 27 -14.43 -4.97 4.73
C LEU A 27 -15.88 -5.43 4.95
N ASP A 28 -16.70 -5.18 3.93
CA ASP A 28 -18.07 -5.71 3.86
C ASP A 28 -18.12 -7.23 4.02
N ALA A 29 -19.23 -7.75 4.55
CA ALA A 29 -19.41 -9.18 4.84
C ALA A 29 -19.38 -10.07 3.58
N SER A 30 -19.55 -9.50 2.38
CA SER A 30 -19.38 -10.19 1.11
C SER A 30 -17.92 -10.48 0.75
N CYS A 31 -16.96 -9.86 1.44
CA CYS A 31 -15.53 -10.02 1.18
C CYS A 31 -14.89 -11.05 2.11
N PRO A 32 -13.85 -11.75 1.65
CA PRO A 32 -13.02 -12.53 2.55
C PRO A 32 -12.44 -11.65 3.67
N LEU A 33 -12.16 -12.27 4.82
CA LEU A 33 -11.68 -11.57 6.00
C LEU A 33 -10.39 -10.78 5.72
N LEU A 34 -10.42 -9.48 6.02
CA LEU A 34 -9.25 -8.60 6.00
C LEU A 34 -9.00 -8.03 7.41
N PRO A 35 -7.89 -8.42 8.08
CA PRO A 35 -7.48 -7.80 9.33
C PRO A 35 -7.20 -6.29 9.17
N PRO A 36 -7.41 -5.46 10.20
CA PRO A 36 -7.23 -4.01 10.12
C PRO A 36 -5.82 -3.52 9.69
N ASP A 37 -4.79 -4.32 9.93
CA ASP A 37 -3.38 -4.01 9.68
C ASP A 37 -2.77 -4.78 8.50
N ALA A 38 -3.63 -5.46 7.72
CA ALA A 38 -3.19 -6.33 6.63
C ALA A 38 -2.63 -5.54 5.43
N VAL A 39 -3.16 -4.34 5.16
CA VAL A 39 -2.63 -3.44 4.13
C VAL A 39 -1.71 -2.43 4.80
N GLN A 40 -0.42 -2.47 4.44
CA GLN A 40 0.59 -1.58 5.00
C GLN A 40 1.17 -0.66 3.94
N ALA A 41 1.44 0.59 4.32
CA ALA A 41 2.16 1.53 3.48
C ALA A 41 3.67 1.42 3.74
N VAL A 42 4.44 1.32 2.66
CA VAL A 42 5.91 1.36 2.74
C VAL A 42 6.35 2.79 3.02
N ARG A 43 7.05 3.02 4.13
CA ARG A 43 7.66 4.32 4.46
C ARG A 43 8.82 4.62 3.50
N ILE A 44 9.09 5.90 3.24
CA ILE A 44 10.24 6.33 2.45
C ILE A 44 11.48 6.32 3.37
N PRO A 45 12.49 5.45 3.14
CA PRO A 45 13.70 5.47 3.97
C PRO A 45 14.48 6.77 3.79
N GLN A 46 15.16 7.20 4.85
CA GLN A 46 16.15 8.27 4.74
C GLN A 46 17.37 7.80 3.93
N GLY A 47 18.01 8.72 3.22
CA GLY A 47 19.17 8.44 2.38
C GLY A 47 19.75 9.71 1.78
N THR A 48 20.78 9.57 0.94
CA THR A 48 21.29 10.70 0.15
C THR A 48 20.22 11.21 -0.84
N PRO A 49 20.35 12.42 -1.41
CA PRO A 49 19.40 12.92 -2.41
C PRO A 49 19.19 11.94 -3.58
N GLU A 50 20.25 11.30 -4.05
CA GLU A 50 20.20 10.33 -5.16
C GLU A 50 19.47 9.04 -4.76
N GLU A 51 19.76 8.51 -3.56
CA GLU A 51 19.06 7.34 -3.00
C GLU A 51 17.57 7.65 -2.74
N SER A 52 17.28 8.89 -2.34
CA SER A 52 15.92 9.33 -2.00
C SER A 52 14.98 9.26 -3.20
N ILE A 53 15.47 9.45 -4.43
CA ILE A 53 14.66 9.28 -5.64
C ILE A 53 14.21 7.81 -5.77
N ALA A 54 15.13 6.86 -5.65
CA ALA A 54 14.82 5.44 -5.71
C ALA A 54 13.86 5.03 -4.57
N ASN A 55 14.09 5.56 -3.36
CA ASN A 55 13.24 5.32 -2.19
C ASN A 55 11.80 5.82 -2.42
N VAL A 56 11.64 7.02 -2.98
CA VAL A 56 10.33 7.58 -3.35
C VAL A 56 9.65 6.67 -4.36
N LEU A 57 10.31 6.35 -5.48
CA LEU A 57 9.72 5.53 -6.55
C LEU A 57 9.35 4.12 -6.07
N ASN A 58 10.17 3.50 -5.23
CA ASN A 58 9.88 2.19 -4.65
C ASN A 58 8.66 2.25 -3.71
N SER A 59 8.56 3.28 -2.89
CA SER A 59 7.43 3.46 -1.98
C SER A 59 6.13 3.69 -2.77
N TYR A 60 6.16 4.57 -3.78
CA TYR A 60 5.04 4.80 -4.70
C TYR A 60 4.61 3.53 -5.45
N SER A 61 5.57 2.74 -5.93
CA SER A 61 5.27 1.44 -6.56
C SER A 61 4.58 0.51 -5.58
N SER A 62 5.04 0.47 -4.33
CA SER A 62 4.44 -0.36 -3.29
C SER A 62 3.02 0.08 -2.95
N TRP A 63 2.75 1.40 -2.91
CA TRP A 63 1.42 1.93 -2.61
C TRP A 63 0.41 1.64 -3.73
N VAL A 64 0.80 1.86 -4.99
CA VAL A 64 -0.06 1.54 -6.14
C VAL A 64 -0.41 0.05 -6.19
N ASN A 65 0.47 -0.82 -5.71
CA ASN A 65 0.22 -2.27 -5.68
C ASN A 65 -0.27 -2.78 -4.31
N ALA A 66 -0.65 -1.90 -3.39
CA ALA A 66 -1.10 -2.28 -2.06
C ALA A 66 -2.32 -3.23 -2.14
N GLY A 67 -2.25 -4.33 -1.39
CA GLY A 67 -3.32 -5.34 -1.37
C GLY A 67 -3.34 -6.31 -2.54
N THR A 68 -2.46 -6.18 -3.54
CA THR A 68 -2.42 -7.12 -4.68
C THR A 68 -2.08 -8.56 -4.25
N ASP A 69 -1.19 -8.74 -3.28
CA ASP A 69 -0.87 -10.07 -2.73
C ASP A 69 -2.04 -10.69 -1.95
N ILE A 70 -2.79 -9.85 -1.22
CA ILE A 70 -3.99 -10.26 -0.48
C ILE A 70 -5.05 -10.73 -1.48
N LEU A 71 -5.27 -9.94 -2.53
CA LEU A 71 -6.21 -10.26 -3.61
C LEU A 71 -5.87 -11.58 -4.31
N ARG A 72 -4.58 -11.83 -4.59
CA ARG A 72 -4.13 -13.12 -5.15
C ARG A 72 -4.47 -14.29 -4.22
N GLY A 73 -4.27 -14.12 -2.92
CA GLY A 73 -4.67 -15.11 -1.92
C GLY A 73 -6.18 -15.42 -1.93
N TRP A 74 -7.01 -14.38 -2.11
CA TRP A 74 -8.46 -14.55 -2.23
C TRP A 74 -8.87 -15.20 -3.55
N ALA A 75 -8.28 -14.79 -4.68
CA ALA A 75 -8.56 -15.40 -5.97
C ALA A 75 -8.26 -16.90 -5.98
N GLY A 76 -7.16 -17.31 -5.33
CA GLY A 76 -6.80 -18.72 -5.17
C GLY A 76 -7.76 -19.55 -4.30
N THR A 77 -8.60 -18.90 -3.48
CA THR A 77 -9.50 -19.58 -2.52
C THR A 77 -10.98 -19.45 -2.88
N ALA A 78 -11.40 -18.30 -3.39
CA ALA A 78 -12.79 -17.98 -3.71
C ALA A 78 -13.13 -18.09 -5.22
N GLY A 79 -12.12 -18.22 -6.09
CA GLY A 79 -12.29 -18.31 -7.55
C GLY A 79 -12.67 -17.00 -8.23
N THR A 80 -13.55 -16.19 -7.63
CA THR A 80 -13.90 -14.83 -8.06
C THR A 80 -13.96 -13.89 -6.86
N VAL A 81 -13.53 -12.64 -7.06
CA VAL A 81 -13.54 -11.59 -6.03
C VAL A 81 -14.45 -10.45 -6.52
N PRO A 82 -15.48 -10.05 -5.73
CA PRO A 82 -16.36 -8.94 -6.10
C PRO A 82 -15.63 -7.60 -6.18
N ASP A 83 -16.08 -6.70 -7.07
CA ASP A 83 -15.51 -5.35 -7.23
C ASP A 83 -15.53 -4.54 -5.92
N ALA A 84 -16.59 -4.69 -5.12
CA ALA A 84 -16.69 -4.04 -3.81
C ALA A 84 -15.53 -4.39 -2.86
N CYS A 85 -14.94 -5.59 -3.00
CA CYS A 85 -13.79 -6.00 -2.21
C CYS A 85 -12.49 -5.37 -2.72
N LEU A 86 -12.41 -5.05 -4.02
CA LEU A 86 -11.30 -4.31 -4.62
C LEU A 86 -11.31 -2.86 -4.17
N ASP A 87 -12.49 -2.23 -4.23
CA ASP A 87 -12.67 -0.85 -3.77
C ASP A 87 -12.39 -0.75 -2.26
N GLY A 88 -12.80 -1.75 -1.49
CA GLY A 88 -12.48 -1.87 -0.07
C GLY A 88 -10.97 -2.02 0.20
N LEU A 89 -10.26 -2.86 -0.54
CA LEU A 89 -8.80 -2.99 -0.45
C LEU A 89 -8.08 -1.68 -0.83
N ALA A 90 -8.52 -1.02 -1.89
CA ALA A 90 -7.97 0.26 -2.33
C ALA A 90 -8.19 1.34 -1.26
N GLU A 91 -9.35 1.37 -0.61
CA GLU A 91 -9.64 2.28 0.51
C GLU A 91 -8.72 2.02 1.72
N GLN A 92 -8.48 0.75 2.08
CA GLN A 92 -7.51 0.45 3.14
C GLN A 92 -6.09 0.87 2.77
N GLY A 93 -5.72 0.73 1.49
CA GLY A 93 -4.47 1.29 0.95
C GLY A 93 -4.38 2.80 1.11
N ARG A 94 -5.46 3.53 0.77
CA ARG A 94 -5.56 4.98 0.96
C ARG A 94 -5.39 5.38 2.43
N ILE A 95 -6.04 4.67 3.34
CA ILE A 95 -5.96 4.92 4.78
C ILE A 95 -4.51 4.72 5.26
N ALA A 96 -3.92 3.56 4.98
CA ALA A 96 -2.54 3.25 5.36
C ALA A 96 -1.55 4.27 4.79
N TYR A 97 -1.74 4.66 3.53
CA TYR A 97 -0.95 5.68 2.85
C TYR A 97 -1.05 7.04 3.55
N SER A 98 -2.27 7.52 3.80
CA SER A 98 -2.53 8.84 4.41
C SER A 98 -1.94 8.97 5.82
N GLN A 99 -1.91 7.88 6.59
CA GLN A 99 -1.39 7.85 7.96
C GLN A 99 0.14 7.80 8.03
N THR A 100 0.80 7.41 6.94
CA THR A 100 2.23 7.06 6.96
C THR A 100 3.12 8.09 6.27
N ILE A 101 2.60 8.81 5.26
CA ILE A 101 3.44 9.54 4.29
C ILE A 101 3.36 11.06 4.43
N PHE A 102 2.32 11.59 5.08
CA PHE A 102 2.18 13.02 5.34
C PHE A 102 2.03 13.28 6.85
N THR A 103 2.62 14.36 7.34
CA THR A 103 2.44 14.82 8.73
C THR A 103 1.03 15.32 9.01
N THR A 104 0.31 15.79 7.99
CA THR A 104 -1.00 16.43 8.12
C THR A 104 -2.09 15.65 7.39
N GLN A 105 -2.44 14.48 7.93
CA GLN A 105 -3.52 13.61 7.41
C GLN A 105 -4.89 14.30 7.29
N THR A 106 -5.11 15.41 8.01
CA THR A 106 -6.35 16.19 8.01
C THR A 106 -6.30 17.43 7.13
N ASP A 107 -5.18 17.68 6.44
CA ASP A 107 -5.10 18.81 5.52
C ASP A 107 -5.98 18.50 4.31
N VAL A 108 -6.99 19.34 4.10
CA VAL A 108 -7.91 19.22 2.96
C VAL A 108 -7.14 19.30 1.65
N ALA A 109 -5.97 19.97 1.63
CA ALA A 109 -5.12 20.06 0.46
C ALA A 109 -4.64 18.70 -0.09
N TRP A 110 -4.59 17.65 0.74
CA TRP A 110 -4.11 16.32 0.34
C TRP A 110 -5.23 15.33 -0.01
N GLN A 111 -6.52 15.70 0.15
CA GLN A 111 -7.62 14.76 -0.08
C GLN A 111 -7.71 14.30 -1.54
N ASP A 112 -7.53 15.23 -2.49
CA ASP A 112 -7.48 14.91 -3.92
C ASP A 112 -6.31 13.97 -4.24
N TYR A 113 -5.19 14.13 -3.53
CA TYR A 113 -4.02 13.27 -3.68
C TYR A 113 -4.31 11.84 -3.19
N TYR A 114 -4.97 11.71 -2.04
CA TYR A 114 -5.38 10.42 -1.49
C TYR A 114 -6.40 9.72 -2.39
N ALA A 115 -7.37 10.46 -2.94
CA ALA A 115 -8.33 9.93 -3.90
C ALA A 115 -7.64 9.41 -5.16
N GLY A 116 -6.69 10.17 -5.73
CA GLY A 116 -5.91 9.72 -6.87
C GLY A 116 -5.09 8.44 -6.58
N GLN A 117 -4.50 8.32 -5.39
CA GLN A 117 -3.81 7.08 -5.00
C GLN A 117 -4.77 5.89 -4.84
N GLN A 118 -5.97 6.11 -4.30
CA GLN A 118 -6.99 5.08 -4.21
C GLN A 118 -7.41 4.59 -5.61
N GLU A 119 -7.64 5.50 -6.56
CA GLU A 119 -7.99 5.16 -7.94
C GLU A 119 -6.90 4.33 -8.63
N LEU A 120 -5.64 4.74 -8.51
CA LEU A 120 -4.49 3.99 -9.04
C LEU A 120 -4.38 2.60 -8.43
N THR A 121 -4.60 2.48 -7.12
CA THR A 121 -4.56 1.21 -6.39
C THR A 121 -5.71 0.30 -6.84
N ALA A 122 -6.93 0.83 -6.93
CA ALA A 122 -8.09 0.07 -7.43
C ALA A 122 -7.86 -0.43 -8.86
N GLN A 123 -7.27 0.41 -9.72
CA GLN A 123 -6.90 0.02 -11.08
C GLN A 123 -5.85 -1.10 -11.08
N ALA A 124 -4.81 -1.03 -10.24
CA ALA A 124 -3.83 -2.10 -10.10
C ALA A 124 -4.47 -3.42 -9.62
N LEU A 125 -5.38 -3.36 -8.65
CA LEU A 125 -6.12 -4.51 -8.12
C LEU A 125 -7.00 -5.18 -9.20
N ARG A 126 -7.77 -4.39 -9.96
CA ARG A 126 -8.60 -4.91 -11.08
C ARG A 126 -7.75 -5.63 -12.12
N ASN A 127 -6.60 -5.05 -12.45
CA ASN A 127 -5.67 -5.65 -13.42
C ASN A 127 -5.04 -6.94 -12.92
N ALA A 128 -4.77 -7.05 -11.61
CA ALA A 128 -4.23 -8.27 -11.00
C ALA A 128 -5.20 -9.47 -11.10
N ILE A 129 -6.52 -9.24 -11.20
CA ILE A 129 -7.51 -10.31 -11.45
C ILE A 129 -7.53 -10.72 -12.93
N GLY A 130 -7.40 -9.76 -13.84
CA GLY A 130 -7.49 -9.99 -15.29
C GLY A 130 -6.30 -10.76 -15.87
N THR A 131 -5.14 -10.71 -15.22
CA THR A 131 -3.99 -11.56 -15.56
C THR A 131 -4.20 -12.95 -14.98
N SER A 132 -4.43 -13.94 -15.85
CA SER A 132 -4.57 -15.37 -15.48
C SER A 132 -3.66 -15.79 -14.32
N VAL A 133 -4.24 -16.49 -13.34
CA VAL A 133 -3.67 -17.02 -12.08
C VAL A 133 -2.28 -17.68 -12.22
N ASP A 134 -1.88 -18.09 -13.43
CA ASP A 134 -0.59 -18.73 -13.72
C ASP A 134 0.58 -17.79 -14.03
N ARG A 135 0.36 -16.47 -14.13
CA ARG A 135 1.45 -15.51 -14.26
C ARG A 135 1.66 -14.79 -12.95
N ILE A 136 2.69 -15.20 -12.22
CA ILE A 136 3.43 -14.33 -11.29
C ILE A 136 4.07 -13.23 -12.17
N GLY A 137 3.25 -12.30 -12.64
CA GLY A 137 3.71 -11.12 -13.34
C GLY A 137 4.32 -10.17 -12.32
N ASN A 138 5.46 -9.56 -12.64
CA ASN A 138 5.99 -8.49 -11.82
C ASN A 138 4.92 -7.39 -11.71
N PRO A 139 4.62 -6.90 -10.49
CA PRO A 139 3.72 -5.78 -10.33
C PRO A 139 4.21 -4.58 -11.13
N GLY A 140 3.28 -3.69 -11.51
CA GLY A 140 3.67 -2.45 -12.15
C GLY A 140 4.58 -1.63 -11.23
N SER A 141 5.51 -0.88 -11.79
CA SER A 141 6.48 -0.13 -10.99
C SER A 141 6.83 1.20 -11.63
N PHE A 142 7.20 2.16 -10.80
CA PHE A 142 7.79 3.40 -11.27
C PHE A 142 9.26 3.20 -11.62
N GLU A 143 9.64 3.71 -12.79
CA GLU A 143 11.00 3.69 -13.31
C GLU A 143 11.52 5.12 -13.40
N LEU A 144 12.74 5.35 -12.89
CA LEU A 144 13.45 6.60 -13.07
C LEU A 144 13.88 6.72 -14.54
N LEU A 145 13.42 7.76 -15.23
CA LEU A 145 13.87 8.07 -16.58
C LEU A 145 15.11 8.96 -16.55
N LYS A 146 15.11 9.97 -15.67
CA LYS A 146 16.21 10.92 -15.57
C LYS A 146 16.16 11.67 -14.25
N GLU A 147 17.29 11.73 -13.56
CA GLU A 147 17.51 12.72 -12.52
C GLU A 147 17.82 14.09 -13.16
N ILE A 148 17.17 15.15 -12.66
CA ILE A 148 17.38 16.52 -13.15
C ILE A 148 18.15 17.33 -12.13
N SER A 149 17.72 17.28 -10.86
CA SER A 149 18.42 17.91 -9.75
C SER A 149 17.95 17.30 -8.44
N SER A 150 18.87 17.04 -7.54
CA SER A 150 18.59 16.63 -6.17
C SER A 150 19.47 17.44 -5.21
N SER A 151 18.93 17.78 -4.05
CA SER A 151 19.68 18.48 -3.01
C SER A 151 19.12 18.15 -1.63
N ALA A 152 19.97 18.21 -0.60
CA ALA A 152 19.56 18.05 0.78
C ALA A 152 20.11 19.17 1.65
N THR A 153 19.31 19.55 2.63
CA THR A 153 19.66 20.40 3.77
C THR A 153 19.35 19.63 5.05
N VAL A 154 19.74 20.20 6.19
CA VAL A 154 19.37 19.63 7.50
C VAL A 154 17.85 19.59 7.73
N ASN A 155 17.08 20.42 7.01
CA ASN A 155 15.63 20.56 7.21
C ASN A 155 14.81 19.82 6.16
N GLY A 156 15.42 19.32 5.08
CA GLY A 156 14.68 18.66 4.02
C GLY A 156 15.51 18.36 2.77
N THR A 157 14.96 17.46 1.96
CA THR A 157 15.52 16.96 0.70
C THR A 157 14.60 17.36 -0.44
N PHE A 158 15.14 18.01 -1.46
CA PHE A 158 14.42 18.46 -2.65
C PHE A 158 14.84 17.62 -3.85
N LEU A 159 13.86 17.01 -4.51
CA LEU A 159 14.07 16.11 -5.62
C LEU A 159 13.32 16.62 -6.86
N LYS A 160 14.02 16.60 -7.99
CA LYS A 160 13.45 16.84 -9.31
C LYS A 160 13.94 15.77 -10.28
N PHE A 161 13.02 15.00 -10.80
CA PHE A 161 13.33 13.89 -11.70
C PHE A 161 12.15 13.63 -12.65
N ASP A 162 12.45 12.93 -13.74
CA ASP A 162 11.45 12.38 -14.64
C ASP A 162 11.31 10.88 -14.35
N ALA A 163 10.08 10.42 -14.22
CA ALA A 163 9.75 9.01 -14.01
C ALA A 163 8.54 8.61 -14.84
N ILE A 164 8.35 7.31 -14.99
CA ILE A 164 7.19 6.72 -15.66
C ILE A 164 6.70 5.54 -14.84
N TYR A 165 5.39 5.42 -14.68
CA TYR A 165 4.80 4.17 -14.20
C TYR A 165 4.75 3.17 -15.36
N ARG A 166 5.35 2.00 -15.17
CA ARG A 166 5.26 0.86 -16.08
C ARG A 166 4.20 -0.10 -15.53
N PRO A 167 2.99 -0.17 -16.11
CA PRO A 167 2.01 -1.17 -15.72
C PRO A 167 2.57 -2.59 -15.88
N ALA A 168 2.00 -3.55 -15.15
CA ALA A 168 2.41 -4.94 -15.28
C ALA A 168 2.26 -5.44 -16.74
N PRO A 169 3.06 -6.42 -17.19
CA PRO A 169 2.95 -6.96 -18.54
C PRO A 169 1.54 -7.51 -18.83
N GLY A 170 0.94 -7.14 -19.96
CA GLY A 170 -0.41 -7.56 -20.35
C GLY A 170 -1.54 -6.66 -19.84
N THR A 171 -1.21 -5.63 -19.05
CA THR A 171 -2.17 -4.59 -18.67
C THR A 171 -2.35 -3.59 -19.81
N PRO A 172 -3.55 -3.03 -20.04
CA PRO A 172 -3.73 -1.93 -20.98
C PRO A 172 -2.73 -0.81 -20.66
N ALA A 173 -1.90 -0.47 -21.65
CA ALA A 173 -0.96 0.63 -21.56
C ALA A 173 -1.63 1.99 -21.78
N ASP A 174 -2.97 2.06 -21.72
CA ASP A 174 -3.72 3.28 -22.04
C ASP A 174 -3.29 4.41 -21.09
N PRO A 175 -2.78 5.53 -21.61
CA PRO A 175 -2.38 6.66 -20.80
C PRO A 175 -3.51 7.34 -20.02
N ALA A 176 -4.78 7.13 -20.39
CA ALA A 176 -5.92 7.71 -19.68
C ALA A 176 -6.21 7.01 -18.34
N ASP A 177 -5.91 5.71 -18.25
CA ASP A 177 -6.35 4.86 -17.13
C ASP A 177 -5.43 4.90 -15.90
N TRP A 178 -4.21 5.45 -16.05
CA TRP A 178 -3.20 5.51 -14.98
C TRP A 178 -2.94 6.94 -14.48
N ALA A 179 -3.97 7.79 -14.48
CA ALA A 179 -3.88 9.21 -14.12
C ALA A 179 -2.77 9.97 -14.88
N GLY A 180 -2.46 9.55 -16.11
CA GLY A 180 -1.36 10.09 -16.90
C GLY A 180 0.05 9.65 -16.48
N LEU A 181 0.22 8.88 -15.40
CA LEU A 181 1.53 8.44 -14.88
C LEU A 181 2.19 7.36 -15.74
N ALA A 182 1.42 6.68 -16.60
CA ALA A 182 1.94 5.80 -17.65
C ALA A 182 2.60 6.57 -18.82
N LYS A 183 2.74 7.90 -18.71
CA LYS A 183 3.58 8.74 -19.56
C LYS A 183 4.75 9.31 -18.75
N PRO A 184 5.87 9.65 -19.42
CA PRO A 184 6.95 10.40 -18.80
C PRO A 184 6.40 11.62 -18.05
N THR A 185 6.61 11.62 -16.74
CA THR A 185 6.09 12.61 -15.80
C THR A 185 7.25 13.20 -15.05
N ARG A 186 7.27 14.52 -14.92
CA ARG A 186 8.21 15.28 -14.09
C ARG A 186 7.67 15.40 -12.67
N TRP A 187 8.50 15.04 -11.71
CA TRP A 187 8.21 15.07 -10.29
C TRP A 187 9.01 16.18 -9.63
N TYR A 188 8.35 16.88 -8.71
CA TYR A 188 8.96 17.79 -7.76
C TYR A 188 8.55 17.30 -6.38
N VAL A 189 9.51 16.86 -5.57
CA VAL A 189 9.23 16.28 -4.25
C VAL A 189 10.09 16.99 -3.20
N GLU A 190 9.46 17.43 -2.12
CA GLU A 190 10.14 17.85 -0.91
C GLU A 190 9.88 16.81 0.18
N LEU A 191 10.97 16.27 0.74
CA LEU A 191 10.95 15.32 1.82
C LEU A 191 11.50 15.96 3.09
N VAL A 192 10.90 15.67 4.24
CA VAL A 192 11.43 16.10 5.54
C VAL A 192 11.65 14.89 6.45
N PRO A 193 12.74 14.86 7.24
CA PRO A 193 12.96 13.79 8.21
C PRO A 193 11.86 13.74 9.27
N PHE A 194 11.30 12.56 9.53
CA PHE A 194 10.32 12.34 10.59
C PHE A 194 10.45 10.92 11.14
N ASP A 195 10.68 10.79 12.45
CA ASP A 195 10.70 9.51 13.18
C ASP A 195 11.54 8.38 12.50
N GLY A 196 12.71 8.73 11.97
CA GLY A 196 13.62 7.77 11.31
C GLY A 196 13.31 7.44 9.85
N PHE A 197 12.31 8.08 9.24
CA PHE A 197 11.98 7.98 7.81
C PHE A 197 11.82 9.38 7.19
N PHE A 198 11.54 9.45 5.89
CA PHE A 198 11.10 10.66 5.21
C PHE A 198 9.59 10.66 5.05
N ILE A 199 9.00 11.84 5.21
CA ILE A 199 7.61 12.14 4.83
C ILE A 199 7.60 13.17 3.70
N ILE A 200 6.51 13.22 2.94
CA ILE A 200 6.32 14.18 1.86
C ILE A 200 5.77 15.49 2.45
N ASN A 201 6.52 16.57 2.30
CA ASN A 201 6.07 17.92 2.64
C ASN A 201 5.42 18.61 1.42
N TYR A 202 5.93 18.32 0.22
CA TYR A 202 5.39 18.82 -1.03
C TYR A 202 5.58 17.77 -2.12
N ILE A 203 4.57 17.63 -2.99
CA ILE A 203 4.69 16.87 -4.22
C ILE A 203 3.89 17.52 -5.34
N GLU A 204 4.50 17.62 -6.52
CA GLU A 204 3.84 18.01 -7.75
C GLU A 204 4.29 17.14 -8.92
N GLN A 205 3.33 16.75 -9.76
CA GLN A 205 3.53 15.93 -10.94
C GLN A 205 3.02 16.69 -12.17
N LYS A 206 3.85 16.77 -13.22
CA LYS A 206 3.52 17.42 -14.49
C LYS A 206 4.01 16.59 -15.68
N PRO A 207 3.45 16.72 -16.88
CA PRO A 207 4.02 16.06 -18.06
C PRO A 207 5.51 16.40 -18.24
N ALA A 208 6.36 15.38 -18.45
CA ALA A 208 7.76 15.62 -18.78
C ALA A 208 7.90 16.05 -20.25
N ALA A 209 8.91 16.84 -20.55
CA ALA A 209 9.23 17.28 -21.91
C ALA A 209 10.47 16.55 -22.42
N GLY A 210 10.45 16.15 -23.70
CA GLY A 210 11.62 15.59 -24.40
C GLY A 210 11.74 14.06 -24.37
N TYR A 211 10.62 13.34 -24.26
CA TYR A 211 10.52 11.87 -24.35
C TYR A 211 9.58 11.45 -25.48
#